data_AF-A0A8J2PYT8-F1
#
_entry.id   AF-A0A8J2PYT8-F1
#
_cell.length_a   1.000
_cell.length_b   1.000
_cell.length_c   1.000
_cell.angle_alpha   90.00
_cell.angle_beta   90.00
_cell.angle_gamma   90.00
#
_symmetry.space_group_name_H-M   'P 1'
#
loop_
_entity.id
_entity.type
_entity.pdbx_description
1 polymer ?
#
loop_
_entity_poly.entity_id
_entity_poly.type
_entity_poly.pdbx_seq_one_letter_code
_entity_poly.pdbx_strand_id
1 'polypeptide(L)'
;MPWCLDVAPGNGKIPRSSLPLQLILHLNRPISCIFVAVLLFLYFFKVSVLPYATNAKICELLLIVLFIPNEAIRLYWARKGNLTETSGYLSFALLLNALTLSLCVYWALFQSYVLFIEFVVVCVEAFLVIIETCKFKTDLMLPFFAKNFVQIFSLLKLVPTELSYLYVC
;
A
#
# COMPACT_ATOMS: atom_id res chain seq x y z
N MET A 1 28.37 36.05 51.57
CA MET A 1 28.21 36.43 50.15
C MET A 1 29.16 37.60 49.89
N PRO A 2 29.75 37.77 48.70
CA PRO A 2 29.37 37.15 47.43
C PRO A 2 30.51 36.48 46.65
N TRP A 3 30.11 35.50 45.84
CA TRP A 3 30.87 34.97 44.72
C TRP A 3 30.87 36.03 43.62
N CYS A 4 31.97 36.77 43.48
CA CYS A 4 32.27 37.49 42.25
C CYS A 4 32.50 36.44 41.15
N LEU A 5 31.54 36.30 40.25
CA LEU A 5 31.80 35.75 38.93
C LEU A 5 32.55 36.83 38.15
N ASP A 6 33.82 36.59 37.86
CA ASP A 6 34.58 37.36 36.89
C ASP A 6 33.95 37.16 35.51
N VAL A 7 32.98 38.02 35.17
CA VAL A 7 32.51 38.17 33.80
C VAL A 7 33.57 38.98 33.07
N ALA A 8 34.56 38.28 32.50
CA ALA A 8 35.46 38.87 31.52
C ALA A 8 34.61 39.46 30.37
N PRO A 9 34.90 40.68 29.88
CA PRO A 9 34.26 41.23 28.70
C PRO A 9 34.88 40.58 27.45
N GLY A 10 34.70 39.27 27.33
CA GLY A 10 34.89 38.56 26.08
C GLY A 10 33.70 38.89 25.18
N ASN A 11 33.97 39.15 23.91
CA ASN A 11 33.02 39.35 22.82
C ASN A 11 32.13 38.09 22.60
N GLY A 12 31.38 37.71 23.61
CA GLY A 12 30.53 36.53 23.66
C GLY A 12 29.28 36.83 22.86
N LYS A 13 29.26 36.36 21.61
CA LYS A 13 28.00 36.23 20.88
C LYS A 13 27.08 35.38 21.74
N ILE A 14 26.07 36.03 22.34
CA ILE A 14 24.97 35.33 23.01
C ILE A 14 24.41 34.36 21.98
N PRO A 15 24.36 33.04 22.24
CA PRO A 15 23.79 32.10 21.29
C PRO A 15 22.35 32.52 21.00
N ARG A 16 22.08 32.91 19.76
CA ARG A 16 20.76 33.36 19.32
C ARG A 16 20.12 32.23 18.53
N SER A 17 19.44 31.36 19.26
CA SER A 17 18.56 30.35 18.67
C SER A 17 17.64 31.00 17.64
N SER A 18 17.51 30.39 16.46
CA SER A 18 16.67 30.96 15.41
C SER A 18 15.19 30.76 15.72
N LEU A 19 14.48 31.86 15.93
CA LEU A 19 13.01 31.90 16.10
C LEU A 19 12.23 31.29 14.92
N PRO A 20 12.57 31.53 13.63
CA PRO A 20 11.79 30.97 12.53
C PRO A 20 11.86 29.43 12.47
N LEU A 21 13.03 28.85 12.73
CA LEU A 21 13.19 27.38 12.76
C LEU A 21 12.38 26.76 13.91
N GLN A 22 12.36 27.43 15.07
CA GLN A 22 11.60 26.97 16.23
C GLN A 22 10.09 26.97 15.96
N LEU A 23 9.58 27.97 15.24
CA LEU A 23 8.17 28.02 14.81
C LEU A 23 7.83 26.87 13.86
N ILE A 24 8.68 26.62 12.86
CA ILE A 24 8.47 25.52 11.89
C ILE A 24 8.47 24.17 12.61
N LEU A 25 9.42 23.93 13.52
CA LEU A 25 9.49 22.70 14.31
C LEU A 25 8.26 22.50 15.19
N HIS A 26 7.74 23.59 15.77
CA HIS A 26 6.53 23.54 16.59
C HIS A 26 5.30 23.17 15.77
N LEU A 27 5.15 23.74 14.57
CA LEU A 27 4.06 23.42 13.65
C LEU A 27 4.17 22.00 13.06
N ASN A 28 5.39 21.54 12.78
CA ASN A 28 5.62 20.23 12.17
C ASN A 28 5.22 19.08 13.11
N ARG A 29 5.40 19.25 14.43
CA ARG A 29 5.09 18.19 15.41
C ARG A 29 3.64 17.67 15.36
N PRO A 30 2.58 18.51 15.43
CA PRO A 30 1.21 18.03 15.31
C PRO A 30 0.89 17.51 13.91
N ILE A 31 1.39 18.15 12.84
CA ILE A 31 1.17 17.71 11.45
C ILE A 31 1.73 16.30 11.24
N SER A 32 2.93 16.06 11.74
CA SER A 32 3.61 14.78 11.68
C SER A 32 2.85 13.68 12.44
N CYS A 33 2.28 14.01 13.60
CA CYS A 33 1.42 13.09 14.36
C CYS A 33 0.14 12.73 13.59
N ILE A 34 -0.53 13.72 12.99
CA ILE A 34 -1.71 13.51 12.14
C ILE A 34 -1.34 12.64 10.93
N PHE A 35 -0.21 12.93 10.29
CA PHE A 35 0.28 12.16 9.14
C PHE A 35 0.48 10.67 9.47
N VAL A 36 1.13 10.36 10.59
CA VAL A 36 1.29 8.96 11.06
C VAL A 36 -0.06 8.31 11.37
N ALA A 37 -0.97 9.03 12.03
CA ALA A 37 -2.30 8.51 12.34
C ALA A 37 -3.11 8.18 11.07
N VAL A 38 -3.06 9.06 10.06
CA VAL A 38 -3.69 8.84 8.75
C VAL A 38 -3.05 7.67 8.03
N LEU A 39 -1.71 7.55 8.02
CA LEU A 39 -1.03 6.40 7.40
C LEU A 39 -1.41 5.08 8.06
N LEU A 40 -1.49 5.03 9.40
CA LEU A 40 -1.96 3.84 10.12
C LEU A 40 -3.40 3.49 9.77
N PHE A 41 -4.30 4.47 9.73
CA PHE A 41 -5.69 4.25 9.35
C PHE A 41 -5.81 3.70 7.91
N LEU A 42 -5.08 4.30 6.96
CA LEU A 42 -5.04 3.84 5.58
C LEU A 42 -4.43 2.45 5.45
N TYR A 43 -3.41 2.12 6.24
CA TYR A 43 -2.82 0.78 6.27
C TYR A 43 -3.86 -0.26 6.71
N PHE A 44 -4.57 -0.03 7.82
CA PHE A 44 -5.63 -0.93 8.27
C PHE A 44 -6.73 -1.08 7.21
N PHE A 45 -7.17 0.03 6.61
CA PHE A 45 -8.16 0.01 5.54
C PHE A 45 -7.69 -0.85 4.34
N LYS A 46 -6.45 -0.65 3.87
CA LYS A 46 -5.89 -1.43 2.76
C LYS A 46 -5.78 -2.91 3.09
N VAL A 47 -5.32 -3.26 4.30
CA VAL A 47 -5.17 -4.65 4.73
C VAL A 47 -6.53 -5.36 4.83
N SER A 48 -7.59 -4.65 5.24
CA SER A 48 -8.94 -5.21 5.33
C SER A 48 -9.64 -5.36 3.98
N VAL A 49 -9.44 -4.42 3.05
CA VAL A 49 -10.21 -4.36 1.80
C VAL A 49 -9.50 -5.01 0.63
N LEU A 50 -8.17 -4.87 0.51
CA LEU A 50 -7.44 -5.30 -0.67
C LEU A 50 -6.72 -6.65 -0.43
N PRO A 51 -7.03 -7.69 -1.23
CA PRO A 51 -6.27 -8.92 -1.24
C PRO A 51 -5.00 -8.74 -2.08
N TYR A 52 -3.97 -8.16 -1.47
CA TYR A 52 -2.66 -7.99 -2.11
C TYR A 52 -1.56 -8.81 -1.40
N ALA A 53 -0.36 -8.87 -1.96
CA ALA A 53 0.71 -9.78 -1.58
C ALA A 53 1.23 -9.49 -0.16
N THR A 54 1.44 -10.55 0.63
CA THR A 54 1.89 -10.43 2.02
C THR A 54 3.22 -9.66 2.15
N ASN A 55 4.12 -9.81 1.18
CA ASN A 55 5.40 -9.09 1.17
C ASN A 55 5.21 -7.57 1.12
N ALA A 56 4.27 -7.08 0.31
CA ALA A 56 3.99 -5.66 0.20
C ALA A 56 3.37 -5.10 1.49
N LYS A 57 2.49 -5.87 2.17
CA LYS A 57 1.91 -5.51 3.48
C LYS A 57 3.00 -5.32 4.53
N ILE A 58 3.93 -6.27 4.61
CA ILE A 58 5.04 -6.25 5.57
C ILE A 58 5.95 -5.05 5.29
N CYS A 59 6.28 -4.77 4.02
CA CYS A 59 7.08 -3.62 3.64
C CYS A 59 6.40 -2.29 4.03
N GLU A 60 5.09 -2.14 3.78
CA GLU A 60 4.33 -0.94 4.18
C GLU A 60 4.36 -0.73 5.71
N LEU A 61 4.11 -1.80 6.48
CA LEU A 61 4.18 -1.76 7.93
C LEU A 61 5.59 -1.38 8.43
N LEU A 62 6.63 -1.98 7.85
CA LEU A 62 8.01 -1.72 8.22
C LEU A 62 8.39 -0.25 7.98
N LEU A 63 7.93 0.33 6.87
CA LEU A 63 8.17 1.74 6.57
C LEU A 63 7.47 2.67 7.57
N ILE A 64 6.23 2.36 7.99
CA ILE A 64 5.53 3.13 9.02
C ILE A 64 6.28 3.03 10.35
N VAL A 65 6.71 1.83 10.74
CA VAL A 65 7.49 1.59 11.96
C VAL A 65 8.84 2.30 11.91
N LEU A 66 9.49 2.39 10.75
CA LEU A 66 10.76 3.10 10.58
C LEU A 66 10.59 4.63 10.63
N PHE A 67 9.49 5.15 10.09
CA PHE A 67 9.21 6.59 10.04
C PHE A 67 9.04 7.20 11.43
N ILE A 68 8.32 6.52 12.34
CA ILE A 68 8.03 7.02 13.69
C ILE A 68 9.30 7.41 14.49
N PRO A 69 10.28 6.51 14.69
CA PRO A 69 11.51 6.86 15.41
C PRO A 69 12.38 7.83 14.63
N ASN A 70 12.49 7.69 13.30
CA ASN A 70 13.26 8.61 12.47
C ASN A 70 12.78 10.06 12.65
N GLU A 71 11.47 10.26 12.57
CA GLU A 71 10.84 11.57 12.70
C GLU A 71 10.92 12.13 14.14
N ALA A 72 10.79 11.27 15.15
CA ALA A 72 10.99 11.65 16.54
C ALA A 72 12.43 12.13 16.83
N ILE A 73 13.44 11.39 16.34
CA ILE A 73 14.86 11.75 16.51
C ILE A 73 15.16 13.04 15.72
N ARG A 74 14.62 13.19 14.50
CA ARG A 74 14.80 14.38 13.67
C ARG A 74 14.32 15.64 14.39
N LEU A 75 13.09 15.61 14.90
CA LEU A 75 12.50 16.74 15.63
C LEU A 75 13.25 17.04 16.93
N TYR A 76 13.70 16.01 17.64
CA TYR A 76 14.47 16.16 18.88
C TYR A 76 15.84 16.82 18.63
N TRP A 77 16.63 16.32 17.67
CA TRP A 77 17.95 16.88 17.37
C TRP A 77 17.89 18.23 16.66
N ALA A 78 16.88 18.47 15.82
CA ALA A 78 16.66 19.80 15.25
C ALA A 78 16.36 20.85 16.35
N ARG A 79 15.53 20.49 17.34
CA ARG A 79 15.22 21.39 18.46
C ARG A 79 16.44 21.59 19.35
N LYS A 80 17.15 20.52 19.71
CA LYS A 80 18.35 20.59 20.56
C LYS A 80 19.46 21.40 19.87
N GLY A 81 19.74 21.13 18.60
CA GLY A 81 20.75 21.82 17.81
C GLY A 81 20.46 23.32 17.62
N ASN A 82 19.19 23.72 17.50
CA ASN A 82 18.82 25.14 17.44
C ASN A 82 19.06 25.87 18.76
N LEU A 83 18.83 25.21 19.90
CA LEU A 83 19.03 25.78 21.24
C LEU A 83 20.50 25.88 21.63
N THR A 84 21.32 24.90 21.22
CA THR A 84 22.75 24.84 21.57
C THR A 84 23.66 25.47 20.52
N GLU A 85 23.11 25.96 19.39
CA GLU A 85 23.86 26.48 18.23
C GLU A 85 25.00 25.59 17.71
N THR A 86 24.92 24.31 18.04
CA THR A 86 25.93 23.31 17.68
C THR A 86 25.62 22.76 16.30
N SER A 87 26.50 23.05 15.34
CA SER A 87 26.39 22.61 13.94
C SER A 87 26.23 21.09 13.79
N GLY A 88 26.86 20.27 14.65
CA GLY A 88 26.80 18.82 14.57
C GLY A 88 25.38 18.24 14.67
N TYR A 89 24.58 18.71 15.64
CA TYR A 89 23.20 18.24 15.81
C TYR A 89 22.30 18.71 14.65
N LEU A 90 22.55 19.90 14.11
CA LEU A 90 21.80 20.44 12.98
C LEU A 90 22.10 19.67 11.68
N SER A 91 23.37 19.34 11.42
CA SER A 91 23.78 18.53 10.27
C SER A 91 23.17 17.13 10.31
N PHE A 92 23.11 16.50 11.48
CA PHE A 92 22.45 15.19 11.57
C PHE A 92 20.94 15.28 11.40
N ALA A 93 20.29 16.30 11.95
CA ALA A 93 18.88 16.54 11.70
C ALA A 93 18.58 16.75 10.20
N LEU A 94 19.51 17.38 9.46
CA LEU A 94 19.43 17.51 8.00
C LEU A 94 19.51 16.16 7.29
N LEU A 95 20.40 15.25 7.73
CA LEU A 95 20.50 13.89 7.19
C LEU A 95 19.21 13.11 7.42
N LEU A 96 18.64 13.17 8.62
CA LEU A 96 17.34 12.56 8.92
C LEU A 96 16.21 13.21 8.10
N ASN A 97 16.33 14.50 7.75
CA ASN A 97 15.37 15.17 6.87
C ASN A 97 15.41 14.57 5.45
N ALA A 98 16.61 14.28 4.93
CA ALA A 98 16.77 13.60 3.65
C ALA A 98 16.18 12.18 3.67
N LEU A 99 16.38 11.43 4.76
CA LEU A 99 15.75 10.12 4.96
C LEU A 99 14.21 10.24 5.03
N THR A 100 13.69 11.23 5.75
CA THR A 100 12.24 11.48 5.83
C THR A 100 11.66 11.77 4.44
N LEU A 101 12.36 12.59 3.65
CA LEU A 101 11.96 12.92 2.28
C LEU A 101 11.96 11.69 1.37
N SER A 102 12.98 10.83 1.47
CA SER A 102 13.03 9.59 0.67
C SER A 102 11.91 8.63 1.02
N LEU A 103 11.55 8.49 2.31
CA LEU A 103 10.36 7.73 2.73
C LEU A 103 9.07 8.30 2.13
N CYS A 104 8.90 9.62 2.14
CA CYS A 104 7.73 10.26 1.51
C CYS A 104 7.67 9.99 -0.01
N VAL A 105 8.80 10.05 -0.72
CA VAL A 105 8.87 9.74 -2.16
C VAL A 105 8.53 8.26 -2.40
N TYR A 106 9.01 7.36 -1.54
CA TYR A 106 8.67 5.94 -1.63
C TYR A 106 7.16 5.70 -1.53
N TRP A 107 6.51 6.28 -0.52
CA TRP A 107 5.06 6.14 -0.35
C TRP A 107 4.26 6.80 -1.48
N ALA A 108 4.69 7.95 -1.98
CA ALA A 108 3.97 8.65 -3.05
C ALA A 108 4.03 7.91 -4.39
N LEU A 109 5.23 7.48 -4.80
CA LEU A 109 5.47 6.92 -6.13
C LEU A 109 5.45 5.40 -6.10
N PHE A 110 6.41 4.79 -5.42
CA PHE A 110 6.64 3.35 -5.50
C PHE A 110 5.46 2.54 -4.98
N GLN A 111 4.87 2.95 -3.86
CA GLN A 111 3.76 2.21 -3.27
C GLN A 111 2.51 2.20 -4.17
N SER A 112 2.18 3.34 -4.79
CA SER A 112 1.04 3.45 -5.72
C SER A 112 1.24 2.60 -6.98
N TYR A 113 2.45 2.58 -7.53
CA TYR A 113 2.78 1.78 -8.71
C TYR A 113 2.71 0.27 -8.45
N VAL A 114 3.24 -0.20 -7.32
CA VAL A 114 3.22 -1.63 -6.96
C VAL A 114 1.78 -2.13 -6.85
N LEU A 115 0.91 -1.37 -6.18
CA LEU A 115 -0.50 -1.75 -6.01
C LEU A 115 -1.25 -1.78 -7.35
N PHE A 116 -0.93 -0.86 -8.26
CA PHE A 116 -1.52 -0.82 -9.59
C PHE A 116 -1.13 -2.05 -10.43
N ILE A 117 0.16 -2.41 -10.44
CA ILE A 117 0.64 -3.60 -11.17
C ILE A 117 -0.02 -4.86 -10.64
N GLU A 118 -0.09 -4.98 -9.31
CA GLU A 118 -0.72 -6.13 -8.67
C GLU A 118 -2.20 -6.26 -9.03
N PHE A 119 -2.94 -5.15 -9.02
CA PHE A 119 -4.33 -5.12 -9.48
C PHE A 119 -4.48 -5.63 -10.92
N VAL A 120 -3.62 -5.16 -11.84
CA VAL A 120 -3.64 -5.61 -13.25
C VAL A 120 -3.38 -7.11 -13.36
N VAL A 121 -2.38 -7.65 -12.65
CA VAL A 121 -2.05 -9.08 -12.67
C VAL A 121 -3.23 -9.92 -12.17
N VAL A 122 -3.87 -9.52 -11.07
CA VAL A 122 -5.06 -10.21 -10.53
C VAL A 122 -6.22 -10.19 -11.53
N CYS A 123 -6.45 -9.07 -12.23
CA CYS A 123 -7.49 -9.00 -13.26
C CYS A 123 -7.20 -9.94 -14.44
N VAL A 124 -5.94 -10.06 -14.87
CA VAL A 124 -5.54 -10.98 -15.95
C VAL A 124 -5.78 -12.43 -15.54
N GLU A 125 -5.36 -12.81 -14.33
CA GLU A 125 -5.58 -14.16 -13.80
C GLU A 125 -7.08 -14.47 -13.68
N ALA A 126 -7.86 -13.55 -13.12
CA ALA A 126 -9.31 -13.70 -13.00
C ALA A 126 -9.97 -13.89 -14.38
N PHE A 127 -9.54 -13.14 -15.39
CA PHE A 127 -10.04 -13.27 -16.75
C PHE A 127 -9.71 -14.64 -17.37
N LEU A 128 -8.49 -15.15 -17.18
CA LEU A 128 -8.09 -16.49 -17.64
C LEU A 128 -8.92 -17.59 -16.95
N VAL A 129 -9.10 -17.50 -15.63
CA VAL A 129 -9.94 -18.45 -14.86
C VAL A 129 -11.40 -18.43 -15.33
N ILE A 130 -11.94 -17.26 -15.67
CA ILE A 130 -13.30 -17.14 -16.25
C ILE A 130 -13.37 -17.83 -17.62
N ILE A 131 -12.35 -17.68 -18.48
CA ILE A 131 -12.31 -18.37 -19.78
C ILE A 131 -12.24 -19.88 -19.59
N GLU A 132 -11.36 -20.36 -18.71
CA GLU A 132 -11.21 -21.79 -18.43
C GLU A 132 -12.52 -22.39 -17.92
N THR A 133 -13.18 -21.75 -16.95
CA THR A 133 -14.48 -22.21 -16.43
C THR A 133 -15.60 -22.13 -17.47
N CYS A 134 -15.62 -21.10 -18.33
CA CYS A 134 -16.54 -21.04 -19.48
C CYS A 134 -16.30 -22.19 -20.46
N LYS A 135 -15.04 -22.50 -20.79
CA LYS A 135 -14.64 -23.60 -21.68
C LYS A 135 -15.00 -24.95 -21.08
N PHE A 136 -14.72 -25.17 -19.80
CA PHE A 136 -15.10 -26.38 -19.07
C PHE A 136 -16.62 -26.60 -19.07
N LYS A 137 -17.41 -25.53 -18.91
CA LYS A 137 -18.88 -25.61 -18.99
C LYS A 137 -19.36 -25.98 -20.40
N THR A 138 -18.71 -25.47 -21.45
CA THR A 138 -19.00 -25.88 -22.84
C THR A 138 -18.55 -27.31 -23.14
N ASP A 139 -17.37 -27.73 -22.68
CA ASP A 139 -16.82 -29.07 -22.92
C ASP A 139 -17.51 -30.16 -22.09
N LEU A 140 -18.18 -29.81 -20.99
CA LEU A 140 -19.03 -30.73 -20.22
C LEU A 140 -20.46 -30.84 -20.80
N MET A 141 -21.04 -29.77 -21.34
CA MET A 141 -22.38 -29.80 -21.94
C MET A 141 -22.41 -30.38 -23.37
N LEU A 142 -21.38 -30.14 -24.18
CA LEU A 142 -21.34 -30.59 -25.59
C LEU A 142 -21.40 -32.12 -25.77
N PRO A 143 -20.63 -32.96 -25.04
CA PRO A 143 -20.70 -34.41 -25.18
C PRO A 143 -21.97 -35.00 -24.52
N PHE A 144 -22.56 -34.34 -23.52
CA PHE A 144 -23.83 -34.75 -22.92
C PHE A 144 -25.01 -34.49 -23.88
N PHE A 145 -25.03 -33.34 -24.55
CA PHE A 145 -26.04 -33.00 -25.54
C PHE A 145 -25.85 -33.82 -26.83
N ALA A 146 -24.61 -34.00 -27.30
CA ALA A 146 -24.32 -34.85 -28.46
C ALA A 146 -24.69 -36.32 -28.23
N LYS A 147 -24.38 -36.89 -27.06
CA LYS A 147 -24.79 -38.27 -26.72
C LYS A 147 -26.31 -38.44 -26.63
N ASN A 148 -27.00 -37.51 -25.95
CA ASN A 148 -28.46 -37.55 -25.86
C ASN A 148 -29.15 -37.31 -27.22
N PHE A 149 -28.64 -36.41 -28.05
CA PHE A 149 -29.19 -36.13 -29.39
C PHE A 149 -29.00 -37.31 -30.36
N VAL A 150 -27.83 -37.95 -30.36
CA VAL A 150 -27.57 -39.16 -31.16
C VAL A 150 -28.42 -40.34 -30.69
N GLN A 151 -28.64 -40.52 -29.38
CA GLN A 151 -29.57 -41.53 -28.87
C GLN A 151 -31.03 -41.28 -29.30
N ILE A 152 -31.51 -40.03 -29.24
CA ILE A 152 -32.87 -39.69 -29.68
C ILE A 152 -33.05 -39.93 -31.18
N PHE A 153 -32.07 -39.57 -32.01
CA PHE A 153 -32.14 -39.80 -33.46
C PHE A 153 -32.08 -41.28 -33.86
N SER A 154 -31.35 -42.11 -33.10
CA SER A 154 -31.33 -43.57 -33.31
C SER A 154 -32.61 -44.26 -32.85
N LEU A 155 -33.30 -43.74 -31.83
CA LEU A 155 -34.63 -44.23 -31.43
C LEU A 155 -35.73 -43.77 -32.39
N LEU A 156 -35.60 -42.58 -32.99
CA LEU A 156 -36.55 -42.08 -34.00
C LEU A 156 -36.51 -42.91 -35.31
N LYS A 157 -35.36 -43.51 -35.64
CA LYS A 157 -35.23 -44.47 -36.74
C LYS A 157 -35.78 -45.87 -36.44
N LEU A 158 -36.12 -46.16 -35.18
CA LEU A 158 -36.76 -47.40 -34.74
C LEU A 158 -38.28 -47.24 -34.59
N VAL A 159 -38.86 -46.08 -34.91
CA VAL A 159 -40.32 -45.94 -35.04
C VAL A 159 -40.74 -46.78 -36.24
N PRO A 160 -41.46 -47.89 -36.01
CA PRO A 160 -41.79 -48.83 -37.06
C PRO A 160 -42.83 -48.20 -38.00
N THR A 161 -42.59 -48.34 -39.30
CA THR A 161 -43.50 -48.09 -40.42
C THR A 161 -44.77 -48.96 -40.41
N GLU A 162 -45.24 -49.40 -39.25
CA GLU A 162 -46.41 -50.27 -39.08
C GLU A 162 -47.72 -49.48 -38.97
N LEU A 163 -47.65 -48.14 -38.84
CA LEU A 163 -48.85 -47.29 -38.76
C LEU A 163 -49.46 -46.89 -40.11
N SER A 164 -48.88 -47.35 -41.24
CA SER A 164 -49.45 -47.10 -42.58
C SER A 164 -50.39 -48.20 -43.07
N TYR A 165 -50.40 -49.38 -42.44
CA TYR A 165 -51.23 -50.52 -42.88
C TYR A 165 -52.56 -50.69 -42.13
N LEU A 166 -52.80 -49.92 -41.06
CA LEU A 166 -54.00 -50.04 -40.21
C LEU A 166 -55.15 -49.07 -40.58
N TYR A 167 -55.02 -48.32 -41.68
CA TYR A 167 -56.06 -47.40 -42.20
C TYR A 167 -56.66 -47.82 -43.55
N VAL A 168 -56.34 -49.01 -44.07
CA VAL A 168 -56.80 -49.49 -45.40
C VAL A 168 -57.46 -50.89 -45.35
N CYS A 169 -57.94 -51.33 -44.18
CA CYS A 169 -58.83 -52.50 -44.09
C CYS A 169 -60.15 -52.09 -43.44
#